data_AF-A0A529HB60-F1
#
_entry.id   AF-A0A529HB60-F1
#
_cell.length_a   1.000
_cell.length_b   1.000
_cell.length_c   1.000
_cell.angle_alpha   90.00
_cell.angle_beta   90.00
_cell.angle_gamma   90.00
#
_symmetry.space_group_name_H-M   'P 1'
#
loop_
_entity.id
_entity.type
_entity.pdbx_description
1 polymer ?
#
loop_
_entity_poly.entity_id
_entity_poly.type
_entity_poly.pdbx_seq_one_letter_code
_entity_poly.pdbx_strand_id
1 'polypeptide(L)'
;HLEDSRMTGFLETSDGAGERRTNPHMHLLEAFLAWHQATGERAYLRRAAQIIDLFRSHFFDSESWTLGEYFDDGWKPVAGEKGSWTEPGHHFE
;
A
#
# COMPACT_ATOMS: atom_id res chain seq x y z
N HIS A 1 3.31 -14.65 6.21
CA HIS A 1 3.25 -14.17 7.61
C HIS A 1 2.87 -12.70 7.69
N LEU A 2 3.32 -11.84 6.77
CA LEU A 2 2.95 -10.42 6.77
C LEU A 2 1.83 -10.05 5.80
N GLU A 3 1.37 -10.96 4.94
CA GLU A 3 0.13 -10.71 4.17
C GLU A 3 -1.05 -10.70 5.14
N ASP A 4 -1.83 -9.62 5.12
CA ASP A 4 -3.01 -9.51 5.95
C ASP A 4 -4.07 -10.52 5.46
N SER A 5 -4.49 -11.40 6.37
CA SER A 5 -5.54 -12.40 6.11
C SER A 5 -6.86 -11.80 5.60
N ARG A 6 -7.11 -10.51 5.85
CA ARG A 6 -8.28 -9.77 5.36
C ARG A 6 -8.12 -9.31 3.90
N MET A 7 -7.00 -9.65 3.26
CA MET A 7 -6.61 -9.21 1.92
C MET A 7 -6.48 -7.70 1.79
N THR A 8 -6.19 -7.03 2.90
CA THR A 8 -6.02 -5.58 3.00
C THR A 8 -4.56 -5.17 2.95
N GLY A 9 -3.71 -5.93 2.27
CA GLY A 9 -2.29 -5.61 2.05
C GLY A 9 -1.32 -6.36 2.94
N PHE A 10 -0.25 -5.70 3.32
CA PHE A 10 0.83 -6.25 4.13
C PHE A 10 0.96 -5.50 5.46
N LEU A 11 1.28 -6.25 6.50
CA LEU A 11 1.53 -5.73 7.85
C LEU A 11 2.94 -5.14 7.92
N GLU A 12 3.07 -3.99 8.57
CA GLU A 12 4.37 -3.34 8.86
C GLU A 12 5.21 -4.15 9.86
N THR A 13 4.54 -4.89 10.75
CA THR A 13 5.13 -5.71 11.80
C THR A 13 4.43 -7.06 11.86
N SER A 14 5.10 -8.06 12.46
CA SER A 14 4.58 -9.43 12.57
C SER A 14 3.44 -9.58 13.59
N ASP A 15 3.33 -8.68 14.56
CA ASP A 15 2.20 -8.61 15.50
C ASP A 15 1.00 -7.84 14.92
N GLY A 16 1.17 -7.23 13.74
CA GLY A 16 0.14 -6.47 13.05
C GLY A 16 -0.23 -5.16 13.74
N ALA A 17 0.56 -4.71 14.71
CA ALA A 17 0.30 -3.49 15.47
C ALA A 17 0.95 -2.27 14.81
N GLY A 18 0.29 -1.12 14.95
CA GLY A 18 0.82 0.17 14.51
C GLY A 18 0.16 0.69 13.25
N GLU A 19 0.62 1.86 12.80
CA GLU A 19 0.08 2.53 11.62
C GLU A 19 0.43 1.77 10.34
N ARG A 20 -0.48 1.78 9.38
CA ARG A 20 -0.24 1.33 8.01
C ARG A 20 0.37 2.44 7.18
N ARG A 21 1.25 2.09 6.23
CA ARG A 21 1.91 3.08 5.36
C ARG A 21 1.77 2.72 3.89
N THR A 22 1.67 3.76 3.05
CA THR A 22 1.64 3.60 1.59
C THR A 22 2.99 3.15 1.04
N ASN A 23 4.09 3.77 1.51
CA ASN A 23 5.42 3.58 0.95
C ASN A 23 5.87 2.09 0.87
N PRO A 24 5.77 1.25 1.92
CA PRO A 24 6.12 -0.16 1.80
C PRO A 24 5.31 -0.93 0.76
N HIS A 25 4.04 -0.56 0.55
CA HIS A 25 3.18 -1.18 -0.46
C HIS A 25 3.59 -0.76 -1.87
N MET A 26 3.98 0.49 -2.07
CA MET A 26 4.53 0.99 -3.33
C MET A 26 5.77 0.18 -3.74
N HIS A 27 6.78 0.06 -2.87
CA HIS A 27 7.97 -0.75 -3.18
C HIS A 27 7.68 -2.26 -3.34
N LEU A 28 6.66 -2.80 -2.65
CA LEU A 28 6.22 -4.18 -2.88
C LEU A 28 5.58 -4.36 -4.26
N LEU A 29 4.84 -3.36 -4.75
CA LEU A 29 4.29 -3.39 -6.11
C LEU A 29 5.43 -3.46 -7.14
N GLU A 30 6.44 -2.61 -7.01
CA GLU A 30 7.63 -2.63 -7.86
C GLU A 30 8.32 -4.00 -7.82
N ALA A 31 8.55 -4.54 -6.61
CA ALA A 31 9.21 -5.82 -6.42
C ALA A 31 8.42 -6.98 -7.05
N PHE A 32 7.09 -7.01 -6.92
CA PHE A 32 6.26 -8.06 -7.52
C PHE A 32 6.22 -7.97 -9.04
N LEU A 33 6.18 -6.77 -9.61
CA LEU A 33 6.26 -6.58 -11.06
C LEU A 33 7.62 -7.03 -11.59
N ALA A 34 8.71 -6.65 -10.93
CA ALA A 34 10.07 -7.07 -11.27
C ALA A 34 10.25 -8.59 -11.17
N TRP A 35 9.73 -9.23 -10.13
CA TRP A 35 9.78 -10.69 -10.00
C TRP A 35 8.96 -11.41 -11.06
N HIS A 36 7.76 -10.92 -11.39
CA HIS A 36 7.01 -11.48 -12.50
C HIS A 36 7.80 -11.36 -13.81
N GLN A 37 8.42 -10.21 -14.08
CA GLN A 37 9.24 -10.00 -15.27
C GLN A 37 10.42 -10.98 -15.33
N ALA A 38 11.07 -11.25 -14.20
CA ALA A 38 12.23 -12.15 -14.13
C ALA A 38 11.86 -13.64 -14.20
N THR A 39 10.70 -14.04 -13.67
CA THR A 39 10.34 -15.47 -13.46
C THR A 39 9.20 -15.97 -14.35
N GLY A 40 8.33 -15.08 -14.83
CA GLY A 40 7.07 -15.42 -15.50
C GLY A 40 5.98 -15.98 -14.56
N GLU A 41 6.22 -16.02 -13.25
CA GLU A 41 5.26 -16.61 -12.30
C GLU A 41 4.07 -15.69 -12.05
N ARG A 42 2.88 -16.12 -12.50
CA ARG A 42 1.61 -15.38 -12.34
C ARG A 42 1.21 -15.10 -10.89
N ALA A 43 1.83 -15.78 -9.92
CA ALA A 43 1.58 -15.54 -8.50
C ALA A 43 1.96 -14.10 -8.10
N TYR A 44 3.04 -13.55 -8.64
CA TYR A 44 3.47 -12.19 -8.33
C TYR A 44 2.53 -11.14 -8.92
N LEU A 45 1.99 -11.34 -10.12
CA LEU A 45 0.94 -10.45 -10.66
C LEU A 45 -0.33 -10.42 -9.80
N ARG A 46 -0.72 -11.56 -9.22
CA ARG A 46 -1.87 -11.59 -8.30
C ARG A 46 -1.61 -10.76 -7.05
N ARG A 47 -0.39 -10.78 -6.52
CA ARG A 47 0.01 -9.96 -5.36
C ARG A 47 0.10 -8.47 -5.71
N ALA A 48 0.65 -8.14 -6.88
CA ALA A 48 0.63 -6.78 -7.40
C ALA A 48 -0.80 -6.23 -7.53
N ALA A 49 -1.74 -7.04 -8.02
CA ALA A 49 -3.15 -6.65 -8.12
C ALA A 49 -3.78 -6.31 -6.76
N GLN A 50 -3.45 -7.05 -5.69
CA GLN A 50 -3.94 -6.74 -4.35
C GLN A 50 -3.48 -5.35 -3.87
N ILE A 51 -2.25 -4.94 -4.21
CA ILE A 51 -1.74 -3.60 -3.87
C ILE A 51 -2.44 -2.52 -4.68
N ILE A 52 -2.70 -2.76 -5.96
CA ILE A 52 -3.46 -1.83 -6.82
C ILE A 52 -4.89 -1.63 -6.28
N ASP A 53 -5.52 -2.68 -5.77
CA ASP A 53 -6.85 -2.57 -5.18
C ASP A 53 -6.84 -1.73 -3.89
N LEU A 54 -5.79 -1.84 -3.06
CA LEU A 54 -5.61 -0.95 -1.90
C LEU A 54 -5.40 0.50 -2.30
N PHE A 55 -4.56 0.74 -3.30
CA PHE A 55 -4.31 2.08 -3.82
C PHE A 55 -5.63 2.77 -4.20
N ARG A 56 -6.47 2.06 -4.97
CA ARG A 56 -7.76 2.56 -5.44
C ARG A 56 -8.77 2.76 -4.31
N SER A 57 -8.69 1.95 -3.27
CA SER A 57 -9.69 1.95 -2.19
C SER A 57 -9.35 2.93 -1.07
N HIS A 58 -8.06 3.21 -0.85
CA HIS A 58 -7.59 3.88 0.36
C HIS A 58 -6.52 4.94 0.13
N PHE A 59 -5.55 4.71 -0.77
CA PHE A 59 -4.38 5.60 -0.84
C PHE A 59 -4.69 6.86 -1.63
N PHE A 60 -5.40 6.72 -2.74
CA PHE A 60 -5.69 7.81 -3.66
C PHE A 60 -7.00 8.54 -3.30
N ASP A 61 -6.88 9.83 -3.01
CA ASP A 61 -8.01 10.74 -2.90
C ASP A 61 -8.25 11.45 -4.24
N SER A 62 -9.41 11.17 -4.84
CA SER A 62 -9.81 11.77 -6.12
C SER A 62 -10.23 13.23 -6.03
N GLU A 63 -10.57 13.74 -4.84
CA GLU A 63 -10.95 15.14 -4.67
C GLU A 63 -9.72 16.05 -4.66
N SER A 64 -8.70 15.68 -3.88
CA SER A 64 -7.44 16.43 -3.77
C SER A 64 -6.39 16.06 -4.82
N TRP A 65 -6.56 14.92 -5.50
CA TRP A 65 -5.54 14.31 -6.37
C TRP A 65 -4.24 13.96 -5.63
N THR A 66 -4.35 13.50 -4.38
CA THR A 66 -3.19 13.15 -3.55
C THR A 66 -3.17 11.70 -3.10
N LEU A 67 -1.98 11.21 -2.76
CA LEU A 67 -1.76 9.97 -2.04
C LEU A 67 -1.53 10.24 -0.57
N GLY A 68 -2.33 9.62 0.29
CA GLY A 68 -2.11 9.63 1.73
C GLY A 68 -0.96 8.70 2.13
N GLU A 69 -0.24 9.06 3.19
CA GLU A 69 0.94 8.30 3.63
C GLU A 69 0.69 7.36 4.82
N TYR A 70 -0.20 7.73 5.76
CA TYR A 70 -0.37 7.05 7.05
C TYR A 70 -1.84 6.75 7.37
N PHE A 71 -2.12 5.49 7.70
CA PHE A 71 -3.48 5.00 7.97
C PHE A 71 -3.56 4.16 9.25
N ASP A 72 -4.76 4.06 9.80
CA ASP A 72 -5.08 3.12 10.88
C ASP A 72 -5.29 1.69 10.37
N ASP A 73 -5.60 0.76 11.28
CA ASP A 73 -5.86 -0.65 10.96
C ASP A 73 -7.08 -0.87 10.04
N GLY A 74 -7.93 0.15 9.89
CA GLY A 74 -9.10 0.17 9.00
C GLY A 74 -8.86 0.93 7.70
N TRP A 75 -7.60 1.27 7.39
CA TRP A 75 -7.21 2.06 6.22
C TRP A 75 -7.89 3.43 6.12
N LYS A 76 -8.13 4.07 7.26
CA LYS A 76 -8.50 5.49 7.33
C LYS A 76 -7.28 6.32 7.67
N PRO A 77 -7.15 7.55 7.14
CA PRO A 77 -6.08 8.45 7.55
C PRO A 77 -6.01 8.56 9.07
N VAL A 78 -4.80 8.47 9.63
CA VAL A 78 -4.60 8.58 11.08
C VAL A 78 -5.06 9.95 11.60
N ALA A 79 -5.48 10.03 12.85
CA ALA A 79 -5.89 11.29 13.45
C ALA A 79 -4.74 12.31 13.54
N GLY A 80 -5.08 13.59 13.40
CA GLY A 80 -4.13 14.70 13.48
C GLY A 80 -3.47 15.04 12.14
N GLU A 81 -2.47 15.93 12.19
CA GLU A 81 -1.80 16.47 10.99
C GLU A 81 -1.22 15.38 10.09
N LYS A 82 -0.70 14.31 10.70
CA LYS A 82 -0.08 13.18 10.01
C LYS A 82 -1.02 12.46 9.02
N GLY A 83 -2.32 12.44 9.28
CA GLY A 83 -3.31 11.87 8.35
C GLY A 83 -3.47 12.66 7.06
N SER A 84 -3.07 13.94 7.05
CA SER A 84 -3.05 14.79 5.86
C SER A 84 -1.69 14.85 5.16
N TRP A 85 -0.71 14.07 5.62
CA TRP A 85 0.61 14.06 4.99
C TRP A 85 0.57 13.36 3.64
N THR A 86 1.26 13.97 2.70
CA THR A 86 1.41 13.53 1.31
C THR A 86 2.88 13.72 0.92
N GLU A 87 3.48 12.75 0.24
CA GLU A 87 4.82 12.92 -0.33
C GLU A 87 4.73 13.02 -1.86
N PRO A 88 4.98 14.21 -2.46
CA PRO A 88 4.81 14.39 -3.91
C PRO A 88 5.63 13.42 -4.77
N GLY A 89 6.76 12.92 -4.26
CA GLY A 89 7.57 11.91 -4.95
C GLY A 89 6.80 10.62 -5.21
N HIS A 90 6.09 10.12 -4.20
CA HIS A 90 5.32 8.88 -4.30
C HIS A 90 4.13 8.98 -5.27
N HIS A 91 3.71 10.18 -5.69
CA HIS A 91 2.58 10.33 -6.62
C HIS A 91 2.94 9.95 -8.06
N PHE A 92 4.24 9.92 -8.36
CA PHE A 92 4.77 9.69 -9.70
C PHE A 92 5.66 8.43 -9.79
N GLU A 93 5.76 7.68 -8.70
CA GLU A 93 6.37 6.36 -8.62
C GLU A 93 5.34 5.29 -8.97
#